data_AF-A0A1Z4R818-F1
#
_entry.id   AF-A0A1Z4R818-F1
#
_cell.length_a   1.000
_cell.length_b   1.000
_cell.length_c   1.000
_cell.angle_alpha   90.00
_cell.angle_beta   90.00
_cell.angle_gamma   90.00
#
_symmetry.space_group_name_H-M   'P 1'
#
loop_
_entity.id
_entity.type
_entity.pdbx_description
1 polymer ?
#
loop_
_entity_poly.entity_id
_entity_poly.type
_entity_poly.pdbx_seq_one_letter_code
_entity_poly.pdbx_strand_id
1 'polypeptide(L)'
;MKFSKSNFLDLNYFFGVSLSVSLLGLGISPVNAQQIFNLQGDYDFQDVLTLFPDKGYLKGESTGSSQNATLGLDKIEFLGYAILSEVFPALANGTSYTFKSNPQDYGINDENGYVVFFNQAGNKIFGTFSGSDKVNKDNSTAFTEAQLKIIGGEGKFKNASGVGTLFGTVNVNTVTFINTGKYTVDIDFSVPKSIPDSANVSGLVVVALAGLALKNKIGNQA
;
A
#
# COMPACT_ATOMS: atom_id res chain seq x y z
N MET A 1 18.31 48.32 16.63
CA MET A 1 19.10 47.11 16.29
C MET A 1 18.20 45.91 16.54
N LYS A 2 17.64 45.24 15.51
CA LYS A 2 18.27 44.16 14.69
C LYS A 2 18.74 42.99 15.60
N PHE A 3 18.29 41.74 15.47
CA PHE A 3 17.60 41.01 14.39
C PHE A 3 16.77 39.85 14.96
N SER A 4 15.68 39.55 14.24
CA SER A 4 14.95 38.28 14.22
C SER A 4 15.82 37.12 13.71
N LYS A 5 15.57 35.90 14.20
CA LYS A 5 15.88 34.65 13.50
C LYS A 5 14.70 33.69 13.61
N SER A 6 14.03 33.54 12.47
CA SER A 6 13.10 32.48 12.12
C SER A 6 13.86 31.23 11.61
N ASN A 7 13.09 30.13 11.52
CA ASN A 7 13.27 28.95 10.66
C ASN A 7 14.15 27.80 11.19
N PHE A 8 13.50 26.66 11.42
CA PHE A 8 13.95 25.35 10.94
C PHE A 8 12.69 24.48 10.72
N LEU A 9 12.15 24.54 9.50
CA LEU A 9 11.26 23.53 8.94
C LEU A 9 12.07 22.88 7.81
N ASP A 10 12.67 21.75 8.13
CA ASP A 10 13.21 20.83 7.15
C ASP A 10 12.18 19.71 6.96
N LEU A 11 11.78 19.44 5.72
CA LEU A 11 12.31 18.30 4.94
C LEU A 11 11.33 17.88 3.81
N ASN A 12 11.66 18.33 2.60
CA ASN A 12 11.57 17.62 1.32
C ASN A 12 10.47 16.55 1.12
N TYR A 13 9.30 16.95 0.60
CA TYR A 13 8.48 16.07 -0.25
C TYR A 13 8.98 16.19 -1.71
N PHE A 14 9.89 15.30 -2.11
CA PHE A 14 10.29 15.17 -3.51
C PHE A 14 9.21 14.41 -4.28
N PHE A 15 8.27 15.13 -4.91
CA PHE A 15 7.37 14.55 -5.90
C PHE A 15 8.12 14.34 -7.21
N GLY A 16 8.65 13.13 -7.43
CA GLY A 16 9.21 12.73 -8.71
C GLY A 16 8.10 12.47 -9.73
N VAL A 17 7.65 13.49 -10.46
CA VAL A 17 6.89 13.30 -11.68
C VAL A 17 7.89 13.24 -12.84
N SER A 18 8.19 12.05 -13.36
CA SER A 18 8.96 11.94 -14.60
C SER A 18 8.08 12.36 -15.78
N LEU A 19 8.21 13.60 -16.25
CA LEU A 19 7.66 14.05 -17.53
C LEU A 19 8.68 13.79 -18.65
N SER A 20 8.47 12.76 -19.45
CA SER A 20 9.17 12.59 -20.73
C SER A 20 8.36 13.29 -21.84
N VAL A 21 8.89 14.43 -22.33
CA VAL A 21 8.34 15.15 -23.49
C VAL A 21 8.88 14.51 -24.77
N SER A 22 8.03 13.79 -25.50
CA SER A 22 8.38 13.22 -26.80
C SER A 22 7.98 14.20 -27.92
N LEU A 23 8.96 14.77 -28.63
CA LEU A 23 8.71 15.58 -29.82
C LEU A 23 8.16 14.70 -30.96
N LEU A 24 7.17 15.25 -31.66
CA LEU A 24 6.43 14.64 -32.76
C LEU A 24 7.35 14.32 -33.96
N GLY A 25 7.28 13.07 -34.44
CA GLY A 25 7.88 12.67 -35.73
C GLY A 25 7.98 11.16 -35.98
N LEU A 26 7.94 10.30 -34.96
CA LEU A 26 8.24 8.86 -35.12
C LEU A 26 7.33 8.00 -34.25
N GLY A 27 6.18 7.53 -34.77
CA GLY A 27 5.37 6.43 -34.23
C GLY A 27 5.53 6.09 -32.74
N ILE A 28 5.26 7.03 -31.84
CA ILE A 28 5.54 6.90 -30.41
C ILE A 28 4.33 6.25 -29.74
N SER A 29 4.50 5.00 -29.29
CA SER A 29 3.57 4.37 -28.36
C SER A 29 3.45 5.25 -27.10
N PRO A 30 2.23 5.46 -26.56
CA PRO A 30 2.06 6.26 -25.36
C PRO A 30 2.90 5.69 -24.21
N VAL A 31 3.83 6.49 -23.69
CA VAL A 31 4.57 6.15 -22.46
C VAL A 31 3.57 6.27 -21.31
N ASN A 32 3.11 5.14 -20.78
CA ASN A 32 2.25 5.12 -19.59
C ASN A 32 2.95 5.84 -18.44
N ALA A 33 2.53 7.06 -18.14
CA ALA A 33 3.00 7.77 -16.95
C ALA A 33 2.46 7.04 -15.72
N GLN A 34 3.33 6.74 -14.75
CA GLN A 34 2.95 6.16 -13.46
C GLN A 34 3.26 7.17 -12.35
N GLN A 35 2.38 7.25 -11.37
CA GLN A 35 2.64 7.99 -10.14
C GLN A 35 2.97 7.02 -9.03
N ILE A 36 4.10 7.22 -8.37
CA ILE A 36 4.55 6.43 -7.23
C ILE A 36 4.04 7.09 -5.95
N PHE A 37 3.53 6.27 -5.04
CA PHE A 37 3.06 6.64 -3.72
C PHE A 37 3.72 5.73 -2.69
N ASN A 38 3.93 6.28 -1.49
CA ASN A 38 4.38 5.52 -0.34
C ASN A 38 3.36 5.70 0.80
N LEU A 39 2.80 4.57 1.26
CA LEU A 39 1.95 4.50 2.45
C LEU A 39 2.81 4.07 3.64
N GLN A 40 2.90 4.92 4.65
CA GLN A 40 3.58 4.64 5.92
C GLN A 40 2.65 5.00 7.07
N GLY A 41 2.65 4.20 8.13
CA GLY A 41 1.86 4.52 9.32
C GLY A 41 1.87 3.42 10.37
N ASP A 42 1.53 3.81 11.59
CA ASP A 42 1.29 2.89 12.69
C ASP A 42 -0.21 2.72 12.90
N TYR A 43 -0.67 1.48 12.91
CA TYR A 43 -2.06 1.13 13.12
C TYR A 43 -2.19 0.40 14.45
N ASP A 44 -3.04 0.92 15.32
CA ASP A 44 -3.56 0.16 16.45
C ASP A 44 -4.59 -0.82 15.88
N PHE A 45 -4.41 -2.12 16.12
CA PHE A 45 -5.25 -3.15 15.53
C PHE A 45 -5.88 -4.05 16.60
N GLN A 46 -7.00 -4.65 16.22
CA GLN A 46 -7.70 -5.71 16.92
C GLN A 46 -7.93 -6.85 15.94
N ASP A 47 -7.55 -8.06 16.33
CA ASP A 47 -7.75 -9.29 15.58
C ASP A 47 -8.70 -10.22 16.33
N VAL A 48 -9.61 -10.82 15.58
CA VAL A 48 -10.62 -11.75 16.06
C VAL A 48 -10.37 -13.10 15.38
N LEU A 49 -9.98 -14.07 16.19
CA LEU A 49 -9.62 -15.40 15.74
C LEU A 49 -10.83 -16.35 15.85
N THR A 50 -11.12 -17.07 14.77
CA THR A 50 -12.15 -18.13 14.73
C THR A 50 -11.51 -19.45 14.34
N LEU A 51 -11.66 -20.48 15.18
CA LEU A 51 -11.14 -21.81 14.89
C LEU A 51 -12.14 -22.63 14.09
N PHE A 52 -11.60 -23.40 13.14
CA PHE A 52 -12.34 -24.43 12.42
C PHE A 52 -11.63 -25.78 12.58
N PRO A 53 -11.72 -26.43 13.76
CA PRO A 53 -10.98 -27.66 14.07
C PRO A 53 -11.23 -28.78 13.06
N ASP A 54 -12.49 -28.99 12.66
CA ASP A 54 -12.89 -30.03 11.71
C ASP A 54 -12.32 -29.80 10.31
N LYS A 55 -11.95 -28.55 9.99
CA LYS A 55 -11.32 -28.17 8.72
C LYS A 55 -9.80 -27.94 8.85
N GLY A 56 -9.24 -28.02 10.05
CA GLY A 56 -7.81 -27.92 10.30
C GLY A 56 -7.21 -26.50 10.19
N TYR A 57 -8.01 -25.43 10.19
CA TYR A 57 -7.50 -24.06 10.07
C TYR A 57 -8.08 -23.08 11.10
N LEU A 58 -7.39 -21.95 11.22
CA LEU A 58 -7.78 -20.76 11.97
C LEU A 58 -8.02 -19.62 10.96
N LYS A 59 -9.09 -18.85 11.17
CA LYS A 59 -9.39 -17.61 10.45
C LYS A 59 -9.12 -16.43 11.36
N GLY A 60 -8.37 -15.44 10.89
CA GLY A 60 -8.13 -14.18 11.59
C GLY A 60 -8.78 -13.02 10.83
N GLU A 61 -9.66 -12.30 11.53
CA GLU A 61 -10.31 -11.08 11.06
C GLU A 61 -9.80 -9.89 11.86
N SER A 62 -9.04 -9.01 11.21
CA SER A 62 -8.41 -7.89 11.88
C SER A 62 -8.91 -6.56 11.36
N THR A 63 -9.10 -5.60 12.26
CA THR A 63 -9.39 -4.21 11.94
C THR A 63 -8.38 -3.32 12.65
N GLY A 64 -8.06 -2.15 12.08
CA GLY A 64 -7.19 -1.20 12.74
C GLY A 64 -7.39 0.23 12.28
N SER A 65 -6.83 1.14 13.06
CA SER A 65 -6.89 2.57 12.82
C SER A 65 -5.55 3.24 13.08
N SER A 66 -5.23 4.27 12.30
CA SER A 66 -4.02 5.06 12.44
C SER A 66 -4.35 6.54 12.59
N GLN A 67 -3.55 7.24 13.39
CA GLN A 67 -3.57 8.72 13.47
C GLN A 67 -2.46 9.37 12.64
N ASN A 68 -1.49 8.58 12.14
CA ASN A 68 -0.28 9.05 11.49
C ASN A 68 -0.06 8.46 10.09
N ALA A 69 -1.01 7.69 9.56
CA ALA A 69 -0.91 7.11 8.22
C ALA A 69 -0.81 8.18 7.13
N THR A 70 0.22 8.07 6.28
CA THR A 70 0.38 8.93 5.12
C THR A 70 -0.76 8.71 4.13
N LEU A 71 -0.92 9.65 3.19
CA LEU A 71 -1.96 9.65 2.15
C LEU A 71 -3.40 9.70 2.68
N GLY A 72 -3.56 9.77 4.01
CA GLY A 72 -4.82 9.78 4.73
C GLY A 72 -5.55 8.45 4.69
N LEU A 73 -4.86 7.32 4.50
CA LEU A 73 -5.45 5.97 4.59
C LEU A 73 -5.45 5.53 6.04
N ASP A 74 -6.43 5.99 6.82
CA ASP A 74 -6.45 5.92 8.29
C ASP A 74 -7.02 4.61 8.85
N LYS A 75 -7.56 3.74 8.00
CA LYS A 75 -8.17 2.46 8.40
C LYS A 75 -7.58 1.28 7.64
N ILE A 76 -7.55 0.14 8.31
CA ILE A 76 -7.04 -1.11 7.77
C ILE A 76 -7.95 -2.28 8.15
N GLU A 77 -8.16 -3.19 7.21
CA GLU A 77 -8.90 -4.44 7.41
C GLU A 77 -8.10 -5.61 6.82
N PHE A 78 -8.05 -6.73 7.53
CA PHE A 78 -7.41 -7.96 7.10
C PHE A 78 -8.32 -9.16 7.32
N LEU A 79 -8.24 -10.10 6.39
CA LEU A 79 -8.77 -11.45 6.53
C LEU A 79 -7.68 -12.44 6.11
N GLY A 80 -7.27 -13.30 7.04
CA GLY A 80 -6.17 -14.25 6.86
C GLY A 80 -6.46 -15.62 7.46
N TYR A 81 -5.66 -16.59 7.06
CA TYR A 81 -5.81 -18.00 7.44
C TYR A 81 -4.47 -18.59 7.85
N ALA A 82 -4.50 -19.47 8.84
CA ALA A 82 -3.36 -20.23 9.33
C ALA A 82 -3.77 -21.68 9.60
N ILE A 83 -2.82 -22.62 9.57
CA ILE A 83 -3.11 -24.04 9.79
C ILE A 83 -2.95 -24.42 11.27
N LEU A 84 -3.92 -25.15 11.81
CA LEU A 84 -3.95 -25.49 13.24
C LEU A 84 -2.77 -26.37 13.67
N SER A 85 -2.25 -27.21 12.76
CA SER A 85 -1.04 -28.00 13.04
C SER A 85 0.23 -27.17 13.19
N GLU A 86 0.23 -25.90 12.75
CA GLU A 86 1.31 -24.94 13.02
C GLU A 86 0.97 -24.06 14.23
N VAL A 87 -0.27 -23.57 14.30
CA VAL A 87 -0.74 -22.65 15.35
C VAL A 87 -0.65 -23.28 16.73
N PHE A 88 -1.17 -24.49 16.94
CA PHE A 88 -1.20 -25.08 18.28
C PHE A 88 0.21 -25.36 18.85
N PRO A 89 1.15 -25.94 18.07
CA PRO A 89 2.54 -26.04 18.53
C PRO A 89 3.18 -24.68 18.80
N ALA A 90 2.90 -23.66 17.98
CA ALA A 90 3.44 -22.32 18.19
C ALA A 90 2.96 -21.68 19.49
N LEU A 91 1.66 -21.78 19.78
CA LEU A 91 1.08 -21.30 21.04
C LEU A 91 1.60 -22.08 22.25
N ALA A 92 1.82 -23.39 22.13
CA ALA A 92 2.31 -24.23 23.22
C ALA A 92 3.81 -24.06 23.50
N ASN A 93 4.62 -23.94 22.45
CA ASN A 93 6.08 -24.02 22.54
C ASN A 93 6.79 -22.68 22.35
N GLY A 94 6.08 -21.61 21.99
CA GLY A 94 6.69 -20.33 21.65
C GLY A 94 7.47 -20.38 20.33
N THR A 95 6.93 -21.08 19.33
CA THR A 95 7.52 -21.15 17.98
C THR A 95 6.78 -20.22 17.01
N SER A 96 7.17 -20.26 15.74
CA SER A 96 6.48 -19.52 14.68
C SER A 96 5.40 -20.36 14.01
N TYR A 97 4.38 -19.68 13.49
CA TYR A 97 3.44 -20.23 12.51
C TYR A 97 3.28 -19.26 11.34
N THR A 98 2.82 -19.77 10.20
CA THR A 98 2.57 -18.95 9.01
C THR A 98 1.10 -18.62 8.86
N PHE A 99 0.82 -17.50 8.22
CA PHE A 99 -0.53 -17.10 7.85
C PHE A 99 -0.56 -16.43 6.48
N LYS A 100 -1.68 -16.56 5.77
CA LYS A 100 -1.83 -16.03 4.41
C LYS A 100 -3.24 -15.57 4.13
N SER A 101 -3.34 -14.62 3.20
CA SER A 101 -4.61 -14.21 2.59
C SER A 101 -5.14 -15.18 1.52
N ASN A 102 -4.30 -16.08 0.98
CA ASN A 102 -4.70 -17.07 -0.03
C ASN A 102 -4.92 -18.44 0.64
N PRO A 103 -6.13 -18.77 1.11
CA PRO A 103 -6.39 -20.00 1.84
C PRO A 103 -6.28 -21.27 0.98
N GLN A 104 -6.27 -21.12 -0.35
CA GLN A 104 -6.06 -22.19 -1.32
C GLN A 104 -4.65 -22.81 -1.21
N ASP A 105 -3.65 -22.04 -0.74
CA ASP A 105 -2.31 -22.57 -0.42
C ASP A 105 -2.36 -23.64 0.67
N TYR A 106 -3.45 -23.68 1.44
CA TYR A 106 -3.72 -24.62 2.50
C TYR A 106 -4.82 -25.65 2.12
N GLY A 107 -5.25 -25.67 0.86
CA GLY A 107 -6.31 -26.57 0.39
C GLY A 107 -7.74 -26.14 0.76
N ILE A 108 -7.94 -24.89 1.18
CA ILE A 108 -9.25 -24.34 1.54
C ILE A 108 -9.80 -23.59 0.30
N ASN A 109 -10.78 -24.17 -0.39
CA ASN A 109 -11.19 -23.71 -1.72
C ASN A 109 -12.36 -22.71 -1.73
N ASP A 110 -13.09 -22.56 -0.63
CA ASP A 110 -14.34 -21.77 -0.56
C ASP A 110 -14.18 -20.43 0.18
N GLU A 111 -12.94 -20.04 0.49
CA GLU A 111 -12.63 -18.86 1.27
C GLU A 111 -11.70 -17.94 0.47
N ASN A 112 -11.74 -16.63 0.78
CA ASN A 112 -10.77 -15.67 0.24
C ASN A 112 -10.34 -14.75 1.38
N GLY A 113 -9.06 -14.40 1.41
CA GLY A 113 -8.52 -13.38 2.30
C GLY A 113 -8.13 -12.13 1.54
N TYR A 114 -7.85 -11.07 2.28
CA TYR A 114 -7.55 -9.75 1.72
C TYR A 114 -6.89 -8.84 2.75
N VAL A 115 -6.20 -7.82 2.26
CA VAL A 115 -5.91 -6.61 3.03
C VAL A 115 -6.52 -5.41 2.31
N VAL A 116 -7.12 -4.49 3.05
CA VAL A 116 -7.63 -3.22 2.53
C VAL A 116 -7.16 -2.08 3.43
N PHE A 117 -6.61 -1.04 2.82
CA PHE A 117 -6.36 0.25 3.47
C PHE A 117 -7.31 1.27 2.87
N PHE A 118 -7.99 2.05 3.70
CA PHE A 118 -9.04 2.95 3.23
C PHE A 118 -9.22 4.17 4.11
N ASN A 119 -10.00 5.12 3.61
CA ASN A 119 -10.40 6.31 4.35
C ASN A 119 -11.85 6.70 4.11
N GLN A 120 -12.32 7.65 4.94
CA GLN A 120 -13.70 8.15 4.87
C GLN A 120 -14.03 8.83 3.52
N ALA A 121 -13.02 9.34 2.81
CA ALA A 121 -13.18 9.95 1.49
C ALA A 121 -13.33 8.92 0.35
N GLY A 122 -13.38 7.62 0.65
CA GLY A 122 -13.60 6.55 -0.33
C GLY A 122 -12.36 6.18 -1.15
N ASN A 123 -11.17 6.64 -0.78
CA ASN A 123 -9.93 6.18 -1.39
C ASN A 123 -9.50 4.89 -0.71
N LYS A 124 -9.12 3.88 -1.52
CA LYS A 124 -8.69 2.57 -1.01
C LYS A 124 -7.55 2.00 -1.82
N ILE A 125 -6.70 1.21 -1.18
CA ILE A 125 -5.85 0.22 -1.84
C ILE A 125 -6.16 -1.15 -1.24
N PHE A 126 -6.14 -2.19 -2.07
CA PHE A 126 -6.42 -3.54 -1.64
C PHE A 126 -5.40 -4.53 -2.21
N GLY A 127 -5.17 -5.60 -1.48
CA GLY A 127 -4.04 -6.47 -1.67
C GLY A 127 -4.20 -7.86 -1.08
N THR A 128 -3.13 -8.62 -1.22
CA THR A 128 -2.92 -9.92 -0.59
C THR A 128 -1.70 -9.85 0.31
N PHE A 129 -1.60 -10.76 1.27
CA PHE A 129 -0.45 -10.89 2.15
C PHE A 129 -0.07 -12.34 2.43
N SER A 130 1.19 -12.51 2.84
CA SER A 130 1.76 -13.72 3.43
C SER A 130 2.68 -13.30 4.56
N GLY A 131 2.56 -13.93 5.72
CA GLY A 131 3.33 -13.56 6.89
C GLY A 131 3.56 -14.71 7.86
N SER A 132 4.18 -14.37 8.97
CA SER A 132 4.44 -15.28 10.08
C SER A 132 4.32 -14.54 11.40
N ASP A 133 3.86 -15.27 12.40
CA ASP A 133 3.88 -14.84 13.79
C ASP A 133 4.90 -15.65 14.55
N LYS A 134 5.73 -14.97 15.35
CA LYS A 134 6.66 -15.59 16.30
C LYS A 134 6.13 -15.42 17.71
N VAL A 135 5.63 -16.51 18.29
CA VAL A 135 5.02 -16.49 19.62
C VAL A 135 6.10 -16.40 20.69
N ASN A 136 5.94 -15.45 21.61
CA ASN A 136 6.65 -15.37 22.86
C ASN A 136 5.68 -15.72 23.99
N LYS A 137 5.83 -16.92 24.54
CA LYS A 137 4.96 -17.44 25.61
C LYS A 137 5.17 -16.72 26.94
N ASP A 138 6.38 -16.20 27.17
CA ASP A 138 6.75 -15.65 28.49
C ASP A 138 6.07 -14.30 28.75
N ASN A 139 5.76 -13.56 27.69
CA ASN A 139 5.05 -12.28 27.75
C ASN A 139 3.65 -12.34 27.10
N SER A 140 3.21 -13.51 26.63
CA SER A 140 1.94 -13.70 25.91
C SER A 140 1.77 -12.74 24.72
N THR A 141 2.82 -12.57 23.92
CA THR A 141 2.77 -11.77 22.70
C THR A 141 3.22 -12.58 21.49
N ALA A 142 2.86 -12.16 20.28
CA ALA A 142 3.50 -12.62 19.06
C ALA A 142 4.07 -11.43 18.28
N PHE A 143 5.27 -11.60 17.76
CA PHE A 143 5.84 -10.67 16.79
C PHE A 143 5.40 -11.08 15.39
N THR A 144 4.70 -10.19 14.71
CA THR A 144 4.18 -10.41 13.36
C THR A 144 5.10 -9.78 12.34
N GLU A 145 5.34 -10.49 11.24
CA GLU A 145 5.94 -9.96 10.03
C GLU A 145 5.15 -10.47 8.82
N ALA A 146 4.76 -9.58 7.91
CA ALA A 146 4.04 -9.92 6.70
C ALA A 146 4.52 -9.12 5.50
N GLN A 147 4.57 -9.79 4.34
CA GLN A 147 4.73 -9.15 3.05
C GLN A 147 3.35 -8.85 2.46
N LEU A 148 3.21 -7.65 1.91
CA LEU A 148 1.99 -7.15 1.30
C LEU A 148 2.20 -7.01 -0.20
N LYS A 149 1.17 -7.35 -0.98
CA LYS A 149 1.12 -7.14 -2.42
C LYS A 149 -0.16 -6.40 -2.75
N ILE A 150 -0.03 -5.17 -3.24
CA ILE A 150 -1.16 -4.35 -3.68
C ILE A 150 -1.55 -4.80 -5.10
N ILE A 151 -2.82 -5.12 -5.28
CA ILE A 151 -3.37 -5.64 -6.54
C ILE A 151 -4.43 -4.73 -7.15
N GLY A 152 -4.84 -3.69 -6.43
CA GLY A 152 -5.76 -2.69 -6.95
C GLY A 152 -6.04 -1.57 -5.95
N GLY A 153 -6.94 -0.69 -6.35
CA GLY A 153 -7.42 0.41 -5.51
C GLY A 153 -8.61 1.14 -6.11
N GLU A 154 -9.15 2.06 -5.32
CA GLU A 154 -10.32 2.90 -5.64
C GLU A 154 -9.99 4.38 -5.42
N GLY A 155 -10.82 5.26 -6.01
CA GLY A 155 -10.63 6.71 -5.92
C GLY A 155 -9.34 7.15 -6.62
N LYS A 156 -8.52 7.95 -5.92
CA LYS A 156 -7.24 8.44 -6.46
C LYS A 156 -6.18 7.34 -6.65
N PHE A 157 -6.44 6.12 -6.17
CA PHE A 157 -5.56 4.96 -6.26
C PHE A 157 -6.07 3.88 -7.22
N LYS A 158 -6.93 4.24 -8.16
CA LYS A 158 -7.49 3.29 -9.12
C LYS A 158 -6.38 2.52 -9.86
N ASN A 159 -6.49 1.20 -9.90
CA ASN A 159 -5.49 0.30 -10.50
C ASN A 159 -4.10 0.38 -9.84
N ALA A 160 -4.04 0.69 -8.54
CA ALA A 160 -2.79 0.65 -7.79
C ALA A 160 -2.14 -0.74 -7.85
N SER A 161 -0.81 -0.79 -7.99
CA SER A 161 -0.04 -2.02 -7.83
C SER A 161 1.27 -1.75 -7.13
N GLY A 162 1.70 -2.66 -6.25
CA GLY A 162 2.82 -2.38 -5.36
C GLY A 162 3.12 -3.49 -4.39
N VAL A 163 4.09 -3.25 -3.53
CA VAL A 163 4.55 -4.17 -2.50
C VAL A 163 4.89 -3.41 -1.23
N GLY A 164 4.86 -4.12 -0.11
CA GLY A 164 5.25 -3.53 1.16
C GLY A 164 5.40 -4.57 2.23
N THR A 165 5.59 -4.07 3.44
CA THR A 165 5.71 -4.90 4.63
C THR A 165 4.81 -4.36 5.73
N LEU A 166 4.47 -5.27 6.62
CA LEU A 166 3.83 -5.01 7.88
C LEU A 166 4.62 -5.75 8.95
N PHE A 167 4.92 -5.09 10.05
CA PHE A 167 5.52 -5.73 11.22
C PHE A 167 4.94 -5.16 12.49
N GLY A 168 4.96 -5.92 13.57
CA GLY A 168 4.56 -5.41 14.86
C GLY A 168 4.39 -6.47 15.91
N THR A 169 3.69 -6.11 16.98
CA THR A 169 3.51 -7.01 18.13
C THR A 169 2.06 -7.01 18.55
N VAL A 170 1.56 -8.22 18.78
CA VAL A 170 0.20 -8.53 19.18
C VAL A 170 0.20 -9.21 20.52
N ASN A 171 -0.81 -8.96 21.34
CA ASN A 171 -1.11 -9.82 22.48
C ASN A 171 -1.67 -11.14 21.96
N VAL A 172 -1.37 -12.24 22.63
CA VAL A 172 -1.89 -13.57 22.33
C VAL A 172 -2.85 -13.94 23.45
N ASN A 173 -4.15 -13.88 23.16
CA ASN A 173 -5.20 -14.27 24.09
C ASN A 173 -5.88 -15.55 23.62
N THR A 174 -5.54 -16.66 24.28
CA THR A 174 -6.07 -17.99 23.97
C THR A 174 -7.46 -18.27 24.57
N VAL A 175 -8.01 -17.33 25.36
CA VAL A 175 -9.31 -17.48 26.01
C VAL A 175 -10.39 -16.76 25.22
N THR A 176 -10.18 -15.48 24.90
CA THR A 176 -11.17 -14.67 24.18
C THR A 176 -10.98 -14.75 22.67
N PHE A 177 -9.82 -15.21 22.20
CA PHE A 177 -9.44 -15.18 20.78
C PHE A 177 -9.52 -13.76 20.18
N ILE A 178 -9.41 -12.74 21.04
CA ILE A 178 -9.33 -11.34 20.66
C ILE A 178 -7.92 -10.86 21.03
N ASN A 179 -7.15 -10.55 20.01
CA ASN A 179 -5.78 -10.06 20.11
C ASN A 179 -5.75 -8.58 19.79
N THR A 180 -4.93 -7.82 20.50
CA THR A 180 -4.74 -6.38 20.25
C THR A 180 -3.27 -6.08 20.16
N GLY A 181 -2.92 -5.04 19.41
CA GLY A 181 -1.55 -4.60 19.33
C GLY A 181 -1.34 -3.48 18.33
N LYS A 182 -0.11 -3.37 17.84
CA LYS A 182 0.29 -2.31 16.92
C LYS A 182 1.08 -2.89 15.76
N TYR A 183 0.75 -2.43 14.56
CA TYR A 183 1.48 -2.72 13.33
C TYR A 183 2.04 -1.44 12.73
N THR A 184 3.30 -1.50 12.30
CA THR A 184 3.90 -0.50 11.42
C THR A 184 3.81 -1.03 9.99
N VAL A 185 3.36 -0.17 9.09
CA VAL A 185 3.16 -0.48 7.67
C VAL A 185 4.05 0.42 6.83
N ASP A 186 4.68 -0.16 5.81
CA ASP A 186 5.42 0.56 4.77
C ASP A 186 5.16 -0.08 3.41
N ILE A 187 4.52 0.65 2.49
CA ILE A 187 4.09 0.14 1.18
C ILE A 187 4.43 1.14 0.10
N ASP A 188 5.16 0.69 -0.91
CA ASP A 188 5.37 1.42 -2.15
C ASP A 188 4.43 0.89 -3.23
N PHE A 189 3.69 1.79 -3.86
CA PHE A 189 2.78 1.43 -4.94
C PHE A 189 2.71 2.48 -6.04
N SER A 190 2.37 2.02 -7.23
CA SER A 190 2.23 2.83 -8.43
C SER A 190 0.77 2.89 -8.87
N VAL A 191 0.33 4.05 -9.34
CA VAL A 191 -0.97 4.26 -9.94
C VAL A 191 -0.75 4.71 -11.40
N PRO A 192 -1.32 4.01 -12.39
CA PRO A 192 -1.30 4.46 -13.77
C PRO A 192 -2.00 5.82 -13.91
N LYS A 193 -1.33 6.80 -14.54
CA LYS A 193 -1.97 8.04 -14.97
C LYS A 193 -2.55 7.85 -16.36
N SER A 194 -3.84 8.16 -16.49
CA SER A 194 -4.43 8.38 -17.82
C SER A 194 -3.77 9.60 -18.44
N ILE A 195 -3.07 9.43 -19.55
CA ILE A 195 -2.65 10.55 -20.39
C ILE A 195 -3.93 11.12 -21.02
N PRO A 196 -4.12 12.45 -21.05
CA PRO A 196 -5.25 13.04 -21.76
C PRO A 196 -5.26 12.53 -23.21
N ASP A 197 -6.42 12.04 -23.66
CA ASP A 197 -6.59 11.61 -25.05
C ASP A 197 -6.10 12.69 -26.02
N SER A 198 -5.44 12.25 -27.09
CA SER A 198 -4.69 13.08 -28.04
C SER A 198 -5.52 14.11 -28.81
N ALA A 199 -6.83 14.22 -28.56
CA ALA A 199 -7.69 15.27 -29.11
C ALA A 199 -7.23 16.68 -28.71
N ASN A 200 -6.58 16.84 -27.56
CA ASN A 200 -6.08 18.13 -27.05
C ASN A 200 -4.59 18.41 -27.33
N VAL A 201 -3.85 17.46 -27.94
CA VAL A 201 -2.42 17.64 -28.28
C VAL A 201 -2.24 18.61 -29.46
N SER A 202 -3.31 18.87 -30.22
CA SER A 202 -3.39 19.89 -31.26
C SER A 202 -2.99 21.30 -30.76
N GLY A 203 -3.25 21.64 -29.49
CA GLY A 203 -2.86 22.93 -28.91
C GLY A 203 -1.35 23.10 -28.71
N LEU A 204 -0.62 22.02 -28.41
CA LEU A 204 0.85 22.07 -28.19
C LEU A 204 1.63 22.20 -29.50
N VAL A 205 1.10 21.68 -30.61
CA VAL A 205 1.70 21.82 -31.95
C VAL A 205 1.62 23.27 -32.44
N VAL A 206 0.53 23.98 -32.13
CA VAL A 206 0.32 25.37 -32.58
C VAL A 206 1.35 26.32 -31.95
N VAL A 207 1.71 26.14 -30.67
CA VAL A 207 2.72 26.98 -30.00
C VAL A 207 4.12 26.74 -30.58
N ALA A 208 4.46 25.49 -30.90
CA ALA A 208 5.76 25.14 -31.50
C ALA A 208 5.92 25.71 -32.92
N LEU A 209 4.86 25.66 -33.73
CA LEU A 209 4.86 26.24 -35.08
C LEU A 209 4.88 27.78 -35.05
N ALA A 210 4.19 28.41 -34.11
CA ALA A 210 4.24 29.87 -33.93
C ALA A 210 5.64 30.37 -33.54
N GLY A 211 6.36 29.62 -32.69
CA GLY A 211 7.75 29.93 -32.31
C GLY A 211 8.74 29.84 -33.48
N LEU A 212 8.59 28.84 -34.35
CA LEU A 212 9.42 28.69 -35.55
C LEU A 212 9.12 29.77 -36.60
N ALA A 213 7.86 30.15 -36.77
CA ALA A 213 7.47 31.23 -37.68
C ALA A 213 8.01 32.61 -37.22
N LEU A 214 8.03 32.88 -35.91
CA LEU A 214 8.62 34.09 -35.34
C LEU A 214 10.16 34.11 -35.50
N LYS A 215 10.84 32.99 -35.30
CA LYS A 215 12.30 32.89 -35.50
C LYS A 215 12.70 33.14 -36.95
N ASN A 216 11.97 32.59 -37.92
CA ASN A 216 12.25 32.80 -39.34
C ASN A 216 11.91 34.23 -39.81
N LYS A 217 10.98 34.92 -39.15
CA LYS A 217 10.64 36.32 -39.50
C LYS A 217 11.66 37.33 -38.97
N ILE A 218 12.33 37.02 -37.86
CA ILE A 218 13.39 37.87 -37.27
C ILE A 218 14.75 37.66 -37.96
N GLY A 219 15.04 36.45 -38.47
CA GLY A 219 16.29 36.16 -39.19
C GLY A 219 16.40 36.72 -40.61
N ASN A 220 15.30 37.18 -41.22
CA ASN A 220 15.25 37.74 -42.58
C ASN A 220 15.25 39.28 -42.63
N GLN A 221 15.57 39.96 -41.51
CA GLN A 221 15.73 41.43 -41.45
C GLN A 221 17.12 41.89 -41.01
N ALA A 222 18.15 41.07 -41.22
CA ALA A 222 19.57 41.46 -41.05
C ALA A 222 20.29 41.41 -42.41
#